data_AF-A0A536BNE7-F1
#
_entry.id   AF-A0A536BNE7-F1
#
_cell.length_a   1.000
_cell.length_b   1.000
_cell.length_c   1.000
_cell.angle_alpha   90.00
_cell.angle_beta   90.00
_cell.angle_gamma   90.00
#
_symmetry.space_group_name_H-M   'P 1'
#
loop_
_entity.id
_entity.type
_entity.pdbx_description
1 polymer ?
#
loop_
_entity_poly.entity_id
_entity_poly.type
_entity_poly.pdbx_seq_one_letter_code
_entity_poly.pdbx_strand_id
1 'polypeptide(L)' 'MTLTALWLMPLIGGALVAFLPPRLAKWFGVLVALAVLLVSGFVALNFAPDHSGFQFTEKLAWIPQFSIFYRLGV' A
#
# COMPACT_ATOMS: atom_id res chain seq x y z
N MET A 1 -6.76 3.79 -5.13
CA MET A 1 -5.59 2.89 -5.28
C MET A 1 -4.41 3.39 -4.45
N THR A 2 -4.62 4.25 -3.45
CA THR A 2 -3.63 4.69 -2.46
C THR A 2 -3.35 3.60 -1.42
N LEU A 3 -4.38 2.94 -0.87
CA LEU A 3 -4.23 1.89 0.14
C LEU A 3 -3.73 0.58 -0.49
N THR A 4 -4.09 0.28 -1.74
CA THR A 4 -3.50 -0.87 -2.44
C THR A 4 -1.98 -0.71 -2.59
N ALA A 5 -1.50 0.50 -2.86
CA ALA A 5 -0.07 0.75 -2.99
C ALA A 5 0.69 0.47 -1.68
N LEU A 6 0.08 0.71 -0.52
CA LEU A 6 0.73 0.51 0.79
C LEU A 6 1.15 -0.94 1.07
N TRP A 7 0.36 -1.93 0.65
CA TRP A 7 0.74 -3.34 0.81
C TRP A 7 1.45 -3.90 -0.42
N LEU A 8 1.13 -3.39 -1.62
CA LEU A 8 1.68 -3.91 -2.87
C LEU A 8 3.14 -3.46 -3.08
N MET A 9 3.49 -2.22 -2.71
CA MET A 9 4.87 -1.73 -2.79
C MET A 9 5.87 -2.56 -1.98
N PRO A 10 5.66 -2.85 -0.68
CA PRO A 10 6.60 -3.68 0.07
C PRO A 10 6.63 -5.13 -0.45
N LEU A 11 5.52 -5.65 -0.97
CA LEU A 11 5.49 -6.98 -1.59
C LEU A 11 6.37 -7.04 -2.84
N ILE A 12 6.19 -6.11 -3.78
CA ILE A 12 6.99 -6.02 -5.00
C ILE A 12 8.45 -5.72 -4.64
N GLY A 13 8.68 -4.77 -3.73
CA GLY A 13 10.01 -4.43 -3.26
C GLY A 13 10.74 -5.62 -2.66
N GLY A 14 10.08 -6.38 -1.78
CA GLY A 14 10.64 -7.59 -1.18
C GLY A 14 10.93 -8.68 -2.21
N ALA A 15 10.05 -8.87 -3.19
CA ALA A 15 10.29 -9.79 -4.30
C ALA A 15 11.51 -9.39 -5.13
N LEU A 16 11.67 -8.10 -5.45
CA LEU A 16 12.83 -7.58 -6.19
C LEU A 16 14.13 -7.68 -5.40
N VAL A 17 14.09 -7.46 -4.08
CA VAL A 17 15.25 -7.64 -3.17
C VAL A 17 15.83 -9.04 -3.29
N ALA A 18 15.01 -10.08 -3.48
CA ALA A 18 15.46 -11.46 -3.61
C ALA A 18 16.39 -11.71 -4.81
N PHE A 19 16.34 -10.85 -5.83
CA PHE A 19 17.14 -10.95 -7.06
C PHE A 19 18.34 -9.98 -7.08
N LEU A 20 18.52 -9.15 -6.05
CA LEU A 20 19.57 -8.14 -5.99
C LEU A 20 20.79 -8.63 -5.19
N PRO A 21 22.02 -8.22 -5.55
CA PRO A 21 23.20 -8.50 -4.75
C PRO A 21 23.10 -7.80 -3.38
N PRO A 22 23.67 -8.35 -2.29
CA PRO A 22 23.44 -7.87 -0.92
C PRO A 22 23.68 -6.38 -0.69
N ARG A 23 24.69 -5.80 -1.37
CA ARG A 23 25.01 -4.37 -1.27
C ARG A 23 23.91 -3.47 -1.84
N LEU A 24 23.28 -3.87 -2.95
CA LEU A 24 22.16 -3.13 -3.57
C LEU A 24 20.85 -3.42 -2.85
N ALA A 25 20.63 -4.67 -2.45
CA ALA A 25 19.44 -5.12 -1.73
C ALA A 25 19.16 -4.27 -0.47
N LYS A 26 20.20 -3.94 0.30
CA LYS A 26 20.08 -3.08 1.50
C LYS A 26 19.52 -1.70 1.15
N TRP A 27 20.15 -0.99 0.21
CA TRP A 27 19.76 0.37 -0.15
C TRP A 27 18.41 0.41 -0.88
N PHE A 28 18.14 -0.60 -1.71
CA PHE A 28 16.85 -0.75 -2.36
C PHE A 28 15.72 -0.98 -1.35
N GLY A 29 15.93 -1.82 -0.33
CA GLY A 29 14.97 -1.99 0.77
C GLY A 29 14.66 -0.68 1.51
N VAL A 30 15.69 0.14 1.79
CA VAL A 30 15.50 1.47 2.40
C VAL A 30 14.69 2.38 1.48
N LEU A 31 14.98 2.39 0.18
CA LEU A 31 14.23 3.18 -0.81
C LEU A 31 12.74 2.80 -0.83
N VAL A 32 12.44 1.50 -0.88
CA VAL A 32 11.06 0.99 -0.83
C VAL A 32 10.37 1.41 0.47
N ALA A 33 11.04 1.25 1.62
CA ALA A 33 10.48 1.64 2.91
C ALA A 33 10.19 3.16 2.97
N LEU A 34 11.07 3.99 2.43
CA LEU A 34 10.88 5.44 2.37
C LEU A 34 9.70 5.81 1.47
N ALA A 35 9.55 5.15 0.31
CA ALA A 35 8.40 5.36 -0.57
C ALA A 35 7.08 5.00 0.12
N VAL A 36 7.02 3.86 0.82
CA VAL A 36 5.85 3.46 1.62
C VAL A 36 5.57 4.48 2.72
N LEU A 37 6.59 4.96 3.43
CA LEU A 37 6.44 5.98 4.48
C LEU A 37 5.85 7.28 3.92
N LEU A 38 6.28 7.74 2.75
CA LEU A 38 5.74 8.95 2.12
C LEU A 38 4.25 8.78 1.77
N VAL A 39 3.85 7.62 1.24
CA VAL A 39 2.44 7.34 0.95
C VAL A 39 1.62 7.26 2.23
N SER A 40 2.11 6.59 3.27
CA SER A 40 1.46 6.55 4.59
C SER A 40 1.33 7.94 5.20
N GLY A 41 2.37 8.77 5.11
CA GLY A 41 2.37 10.15 5.58
C GLY A 41 1.35 11.00 4.83
N PHE A 42 1.25 10.84 3.50
CA PHE A 42 0.21 11.49 2.70
C PHE A 42 -1.20 11.12 3.18
N VAL A 43 -1.46 9.82 3.41
CA VAL A 43 -2.75 9.34 3.93
C VAL A 43 -3.05 9.97 5.30
N ALA A 44 -2.08 9.95 6.22
CA ALA A 44 -2.24 10.50 7.56
C ALA A 44 -2.51 12.01 7.56
N LEU A 45 -1.80 12.78 6.72
CA LEU A 45 -1.97 14.24 6.64
C LEU A 45 -3.29 14.68 5.99
N ASN A 46 -3.86 13.84 5.12
CA ASN A 46 -5.12 14.13 4.42
C ASN A 46 -6.32 13.44 5.07
N PHE A 47 -6.13 12.75 6.20
CA PHE A 47 -7.19 12.09 6.93
C PHE A 47 -8.04 13.14 7.67
N ALA A 48 -9.36 13.10 7.49
CA ALA A 48 -10.31 13.98 8.17
C ALA A 48 -10.83 13.31 9.46
N PRO A 49 -10.40 13.73 10.67
CA PRO A 49 -10.76 13.03 11.90
C PRO A 49 -12.25 13.09 12.23
N ASP A 50 -12.92 14.16 11.79
CA ASP A 50 -14.34 14.41 12.07
C ASP A 50 -15.29 13.69 11.09
N HIS A 51 -14.74 12.99 10.08
CA HIS A 51 -15.55 12.27 9.11
C HIS A 51 -16.05 10.93 9.69
N SER A 52 -17.36 10.70 9.62
CA SER A 52 -17.95 9.41 10.02
C SER A 52 -17.85 8.37 8.90
N GLY A 53 -17.06 7.32 9.12
CA GLY A 53 -16.89 6.19 8.20
C GLY A 53 -15.50 6.13 7.57
N PHE A 54 -15.23 5.04 6.83
CA PHE A 54 -13.92 4.80 6.21
C PHE A 54 -13.58 5.83 5.14
N GLN A 55 -12.33 6.26 5.13
CA GLN A 55 -11.71 7.13 4.14
C GLN A 55 -10.72 6.35 3.27
N PHE A 56 -10.24 7.00 2.21
CA PHE A 56 -9.35 6.40 1.21
C PHE A 56 -9.87 5.05 0.68
N THR A 57 -11.19 4.96 0.49
CA THR A 57 -11.82 3.67 0.21
C THR A 57 -11.53 3.19 -1.20
N GLU A 58 -11.34 1.88 -1.31
CA GLU A 58 -11.12 1.20 -2.58
C GLU A 58 -12.05 0.02 -2.66
N LYS A 59 -12.74 -0.10 -3.80
CA LYS A 59 -13.67 -1.19 -4.05
C LYS A 59 -13.39 -1.77 -5.42
N LEU A 60 -12.94 -3.02 -5.44
CA LEU A 60 -12.76 -3.80 -6.66
C LEU A 60 -13.56 -5.09 -6.54
N ALA A 61 -14.27 -5.47 -7.60
CA ALA A 61 -14.97 -6.74 -7.63
C ALA A 61 -13.95 -7.87 -7.73
N TRP A 62 -13.95 -8.80 -6.77
CA TRP A 62 -13.03 -9.94 -6.77
C TRP A 62 -13.73 -11.18 -7.31
N ILE A 63 -14.90 -11.51 -6.76
CA ILE A 63 -15.73 -12.61 -7.23
C ILE A 63 -17.19 -12.13 -7.31
N PRO A 64 -17.59 -11.51 -8.45
CA PRO A 64 -18.85 -10.78 -8.58
C PRO A 64 -20.09 -11.64 -8.34
N GLN A 65 -20.08 -12.90 -8.79
CA GLN A 65 -21.22 -13.82 -8.64
C GLN A 65 -21.57 -14.14 -7.19
N PHE A 66 -20.62 -13.96 -6.27
CA PHE A 66 -20.82 -14.14 -4.83
C PHE A 66 -20.87 -12.80 -4.07
N SER A 67 -20.94 -11.67 -4.79
CA SER A 67 -20.86 -10.33 -4.18
C SER A 67 -19.61 -10.14 -3.31
N ILE A 68 -18.48 -10.77 -3.68
CA ILE A 68 -17.21 -10.64 -2.98
C ILE A 68 -16.41 -9.50 -3.61
N PHE A 69 -16.02 -8.54 -2.77
CA PHE A 69 -15.28 -7.36 -3.17
C PHE A 69 -14.00 -7.25 -2.36
N TYR A 70 -12.93 -6.89 -3.04
CA TYR A 70 -11.76 -6.32 -2.41
C TYR A 70 -12.12 -4.90 -1.94
N ARG A 71 -12.27 -4.74 -0.63
CA ARG A 71 -12.60 -3.46 0.01
C ARG A 71 -11.47 -3.05 0.93
N LEU A 72 -10.91 -1.88 0.68
CA LEU A 72 -10.00 -1.21 1.61
C LEU A 72 -10.61 0.11 2.06
N GLY A 73 -10.23 0.53 3.26
CA GLY A 73 -10.58 1.82 3.85
C GLY A 73 -9.86 1.95 5.18
N VAL A 74 -9.52 3.18 5.55
CA VAL A 74 -8.92 3.54 6.85
C VAL A 74 -9.72 4.64 7.51
#